data_AF-A0A1F2P6R3-F1
#
_entry.id   AF-A0A1F2P6R3-F1
#
_cell.length_a   1.000
_cell.length_b   1.000
_cell.length_c   1.000
_cell.angle_alpha   90.00
_cell.angle_beta   90.00
_cell.angle_gamma   90.00
#
_symmetry.space_group_name_H-M   'P 1'
#
loop_
_entity.id
_entity.type
_entity.pdbx_description
1 polymer ?
#
loop_
_entity_poly.entity_id
_entity_poly.type
_entity_poly.pdbx_seq_one_letter_code
_entity_poly.pdbx_strand_id
1 'polypeptide(L)' 'MRVVVGDEAARFVRDGKNAFARHVVEVDPEIRALDEVLIVDRSDNLLGTGKALLSAAEMLSFRRGVAVSVRAGVGAR' A
#
# COMPACT_ATOMS: atom_id res chain seq x y z
N MET A 1 -3.01 -0.08 -11.02
CA MET A 1 -2.60 0.76 -9.89
C MET A 1 -2.44 -0.09 -8.63
N ARG A 2 -1.35 -0.87 -8.58
CA ARG A 2 -0.96 -1.79 -7.51
C ARG A 2 0.17 -1.18 -6.68
N VAL A 3 0.08 -1.36 -5.36
CA VAL A 3 1.15 -1.07 -4.39
C VAL A 3 1.47 -2.38 -3.68
N VAL A 4 2.69 -2.88 -3.89
CA VAL A 4 3.16 -4.13 -3.29
C VAL A 4 3.84 -3.82 -1.97
N VAL A 5 3.42 -4.50 -0.90
CA VAL A 5 4.04 -4.37 0.43
C VAL A 5 4.76 -5.66 0.83
N GLY A 6 5.78 -5.52 1.68
CA GLY A 6 6.44 -6.67 2.31
C GLY A 6 5.57 -7.38 3.34
N ASP A 7 5.89 -8.64 3.62
CA ASP A 7 5.12 -9.54 4.49
C ASP A 7 4.89 -8.99 5.90
N GLU A 8 5.86 -8.22 6.42
CA GLU A 8 5.76 -7.54 7.72
C GLU A 8 4.55 -6.60 7.82
N ALA A 9 4.18 -5.95 6.71
CA ALA A 9 3.05 -5.03 6.63
C ALA A 9 1.75 -5.73 6.22
N ALA A 10 1.82 -6.88 5.56
CA ALA A 10 0.67 -7.52 4.94
C ALA A 10 -0.47 -7.80 5.92
N ARG A 11 -0.16 -8.32 7.11
CA ARG A 11 -1.15 -8.57 8.17
C ARG A 11 -1.89 -7.29 8.60
N PHE A 12 -1.15 -6.19 8.74
CA PHE A 12 -1.72 -4.93 9.23
C PHE A 12 -2.64 -4.31 8.18
N VAL A 13 -2.27 -4.40 6.90
CA VAL A 13 -3.11 -3.95 5.80
C VAL A 13 -4.40 -4.75 5.72
N ARG A 14 -4.33 -6.08 5.89
CA ARG A 14 -5.53 -6.95 5.92
C ARG A 14 -6.50 -6.59 7.05
N ASP A 15 -5.97 -6.13 8.18
CA ASP A 15 -6.74 -5.65 9.34
C ASP A 15 -7.22 -4.18 9.17
N GLY A 16 -7.08 -3.60 7.98
CA GLY A 16 -7.51 -2.24 7.67
C GLY A 16 -6.58 -1.13 8.17
N LYS A 17 -5.35 -1.46 8.61
CA LYS A 17 -4.36 -0.45 9.03
C LYS A 17 -3.60 0.09 7.82
N ASN A 18 -3.19 1.36 7.91
CA ASN A 18 -2.47 2.07 6.86
C ASN A 18 -1.14 1.40 6.46
N ALA A 19 -0.80 1.49 5.17
CA ALA A 19 0.48 1.02 4.65
C ALA A 19 1.53 2.14 4.73
N PHE A 20 2.68 1.85 5.33
CA PHE A 20 3.79 2.81 5.47
C PHE A 20 4.80 2.67 4.34
N ALA A 21 5.40 3.79 3.91
CA ALA A 21 6.34 3.84 2.78
C ALA A 21 7.52 2.87 2.93
N ARG A 22 8.07 2.72 4.14
CA ARG A 22 9.18 1.81 4.43
C ARG A 22 8.90 0.33 4.10
N HIS A 23 7.63 -0.05 3.97
CA HIS A 23 7.22 -1.42 3.67
C HIS A 23 6.79 -1.61 2.21
N VAL A 24 6.74 -0.55 1.41
CA VAL A 24 6.47 -0.65 -0.04
C VAL A 24 7.71 -1.22 -0.71
N VAL A 25 7.53 -2.27 -1.50
CA VAL A 25 8.62 -2.96 -2.21
C VAL A 25 8.54 -2.78 -3.72
N GLU A 26 7.34 -2.54 -4.26
CA GLU A 26 7.09 -2.27 -5.67
C GLU A 26 5.80 -1.46 -5.79
N VAL A 27 5.68 -0.63 -6.83
CA VAL A 27 4.51 0.21 -7.08
C VAL A 27 4.38 0.47 -8.58
N ASP A 28 3.15 0.47 -9.11
CA ASP A 28 2.91 0.86 -10.50
C ASP A 28 3.39 2.32 -10.73
N PRO A 29 4.20 2.59 -11.76
CA PRO A 29 4.87 3.88 -11.93
C PRO A 29 3.91 5.05 -12.22
N GLU A 30 2.68 4.76 -12.66
CA GLU A 30 1.66 5.76 -12.98
C GLU A 30 0.90 6.27 -11.74
N ILE A 31 1.08 5.65 -10.56
CA ILE A 31 0.41 6.06 -9.33
C ILE A 31 0.85 7.45 -8.89
N ARG A 32 -0.14 8.33 -8.74
CA ARG A 32 -0.03 9.66 -8.16
C ARG A 32 -0.65 9.69 -6.77
N ALA A 33 -0.27 10.69 -6.00
CA ALA A 33 -0.95 10.97 -4.74
C ALA A 33 -2.45 11.20 -5.01
N LEU A 34 -3.27 10.72 -4.09
CA LEU A 34 -4.75 10.73 -4.10
C LEU A 34 -5.42 9.70 -5.01
N ASP A 35 -4.67 8.91 -5.78
CA ASP A 35 -5.24 7.81 -6.56
C ASP A 35 -5.76 6.68 -5.66
N GLU A 36 -6.81 6.01 -6.13
CA GLU A 36 -7.29 4.78 -5.51
C GLU A 36 -6.41 3.61 -5.96
N VAL A 37 -5.92 2.83 -5.01
CA VAL A 37 -4.94 1.78 -5.26
C VAL A 37 -5.34 0.45 -4.63
N LEU A 38 -4.90 -0.63 -5.28
CA LEU A 38 -4.93 -1.98 -4.74
C LEU A 38 -3.63 -2.23 -3.98
N ILE A 39 -3.74 -2.74 -2.75
CA ILE A 39 -2.57 -3.10 -1.94
C ILE A 39 -2.47 -4.62 -1.96
N VAL A 40 -1.32 -5.12 -2.41
CA VAL A 40 -1.08 -6.55 -2.60
C VAL A 40 0.19 -6.99 -1.88
N ASP A 41 0.32 -8.29 -1.62
CA ASP A 41 1.59 -8.89 -1.21
C ASP A 41 2.45 -9.23 -2.43
N ARG A 42 3.66 -9.78 -2.19
CA ARG A 42 4.61 -10.18 -3.24
C ARG A 42 4.10 -11.31 -4.15
N SER A 43 3.09 -12.05 -3.71
CA SER A 43 2.44 -13.11 -4.50
C SER A 43 1.20 -12.60 -5.24
N ASP A 44 1.00 -11.28 -5.27
CA ASP A 44 -0.15 -10.60 -5.87
C ASP A 44 -1.50 -10.91 -5.21
N ASN A 45 -1.51 -11.39 -3.95
CA ASN A 45 -2.76 -11.55 -3.23
C ASN A 45 -3.27 -10.19 -2.77
N LEU A 46 -4.56 -9.91 -3.01
CA LEU A 46 -5.20 -8.69 -2.53
C LEU A 46 -5.24 -8.67 -0.99
N LEU A 47 -4.72 -7.58 -0.42
CA LEU A 47 -4.72 -7.33 1.02
C LEU A 47 -5.76 -6.28 1.41
N GLY A 48 -6.00 -5.30 0.54
CA GLY A 48 -6.96 -4.23 0.77
C GLY A 48 -6.93 -3.16 -0.31
N THR A 49 -7.74 -2.13 -0.11
CA THR A 49 -7.81 -0.96 -0.98
C THR A 49 -7.59 0.31 -0.17
N GLY A 50 -7.15 1.37 -0.84
CA GLY A 50 -6.98 2.65 -0.18
C GLY A 50 -6.62 3.78 -1.13
N LYS A 51 -6.39 4.93 -0.53
CA LYS A 51 -5.95 6.13 -1.24
C LYS A 51 -4.44 6.32 -1.08
N ALA A 52 -3.71 6.41 -2.19
CA ALA A 52 -2.31 6.79 -2.18
C ALA A 52 -2.14 8.19 -1.55
N LEU A 53 -1.20 8.32 -0.61
CA LEU A 53 -0.81 9.61 -0.03
C LEU A 53 0.52 10.11 -0.60
N LEU A 54 1.25 9.23 -1.29
CA LEU A 54 2.52 9.48 -1.95
C LEU A 54 2.40 9.05 -3.41
N SER A 55 3.18 9.66 -4.29
CA SER A 55 3.42 9.17 -5.64
C SER A 55 4.29 7.92 -5.65
N ALA A 56 4.33 7.19 -6.77
CA ALA A 56 5.20 6.02 -6.94
C ALA A 56 6.67 6.30 -6.59
N ALA A 57 7.22 7.42 -7.06
CA ALA A 57 8.62 7.82 -6.80
C ALA A 57 8.88 8.08 -5.31
N GLU A 58 7.93 8.71 -4.62
CA GLU A 58 8.03 8.97 -3.18
C GLU A 58 7.88 7.70 -2.36
N MET A 59 6.95 6.80 -2.71
CA MET A 59 6.75 5.52 -2.02
C MET A 59 8.03 4.67 -1.99
N LEU A 60 8.78 4.64 -3.10
CA LEU A 60 10.04 3.87 -3.21
C LEU A 60 11.23 4.58 -2.53
N SER A 61 11.21 5.91 -2.47
CA SER A 61 12.33 6.71 -1.94
C SER A 61 12.23 6.95 -0.43
N PHE A 62 11.02 7.02 0.12
CA PHE A 62 10.82 7.40 1.52
C PHE A 62 10.97 6.20 2.47
N ARG A 63 11.61 6.43 3.62
CA ARG A 63 11.76 5.46 4.72
C ARG A 63 10.81 5.73 5.90
N ARG A 64 9.95 6.73 5.78
CA ARG A 64 8.99 7.17 6.82
C ARG A 64 7.72 7.72 6.18
N GLY A 65 6.64 7.77 6.96
CA GLY A 65 5.34 8.27 6.51
C GLY A 65 4.41 7.19 5.96
N VAL A 66 3.14 7.54 5.83
CA VAL A 66 2.09 6.68 5.28
C VAL A 66 2.12 6.77 3.76
N ALA A 67 2.26 5.64 3.08
CA ALA A 67 2.18 5.56 1.62
C ALA A 67 0.74 5.45 1.14
N VAL A 68 -0.08 4.63 1.82
CA VAL A 68 -1.48 4.43 1.47
C VAL A 68 -2.34 4.52 2.73
N SER A 69 -3.34 5.39 2.69
CA SER A 69 -4.43 5.41 3.66
C SER A 69 -5.41 4.29 3.31
N VAL A 70 -5.41 3.21 4.09
CA VAL A 70 -6.24 2.04 3.82
C VAL A 70 -7.69 2.36 4.17
N ARG A 71 -8.61 1.99 3.28
CA ARG A 71 -10.06 2.14 3.48
C ARG A 71 -10.70 0.84 3.92
N ALA A 72 -10.31 -0.26 3.29
CA ALA A 72 -10.82 -1.59 3.59
C ALA A 72 -9.70 -2.62 3.43
N GLY A 73 -9.51 -3.46 4.45
CA GLY A 73 -8.67 -4.65 4.36
C GLY A 73 -9.54 -5.88 4.11
N VAL A 74 -9.04 -6.88 3.40
CA VAL A 74 -9.82 -8.10 3.08
C VAL A 74 -10.17 -8.94 4.31
N GLY A 75 -9.48 -8.72 5.44
CA GLY A 75 -9.75 -9.36 6.73
C GLY A 75 -10.55 -8.50 7.70
N ALA A 76 -10.80 -7.23 7.39
CA ALA A 76 -11.58 -6.34 8.22
C ALA A 76 -13.08 -6.63 8.00
N ARG A 77 -13.78 -7.03 9.07
CA ARG A 77 -15.24 -7.15 9.09
C ARG A 77 -15.90 -5.78 9.16
#